data_AF-A0A847TJQ9-F1
#
_entry.id   AF-A0A847TJQ9-F1
#
_cell.length_a   1.000
_cell.length_b   1.000
_cell.length_c   1.000
_cell.angle_alpha   90.00
_cell.angle_beta   90.00
_cell.angle_gamma   90.00
#
_symmetry.space_group_name_H-M   'P 1'
#
loop_
_entity.id
_entity.type
_entity.pdbx_description
1 polymer ?
#
loop_
_entity_poly.entity_id
_entity_poly.type
_entity_poly.pdbx_seq_one_letter_code
_entity_poly.pdbx_strand_id
1 'polypeptide(L)'
;MKILKIVFVLLMLTGVKVWAQQPTSIDARLQGTWHIRSVTATYSHMQTGALLQQKEITASDSIQRLSGSIFLRLEFAGNECTAKQAYSRQTWSCASRDTGVLEFKQLPLGPEKMPNDPQQQPPLRWPYRFDQTGQLTAGPFTIGYMDASGKPVKVLYSCHYIKD
;
A
#
# COMPACT_ATOMS: atom_id res chain seq x y z
N MET A 1 22.35 59.89 14.84
CA MET A 1 22.25 58.42 15.06
C MET A 1 20.78 58.04 15.26
N LYS A 2 20.13 57.34 14.31
CA LYS A 2 18.85 56.60 14.50
C LYS A 2 18.24 56.00 13.20
N ILE A 3 18.97 55.92 12.08
CA ILE A 3 18.49 55.31 10.81
C ILE A 3 19.24 54.00 10.52
N LEU A 4 19.55 53.22 11.55
CA LEU A 4 20.34 51.98 11.41
C LEU A 4 19.71 50.76 12.08
N LYS A 5 18.41 50.81 12.39
CA LYS A 5 17.71 49.69 13.08
C LYS A 5 16.52 49.10 12.33
N ILE A 6 16.12 49.64 11.18
CA ILE A 6 14.93 49.16 10.44
C ILE A 6 15.29 48.13 9.36
N VAL A 7 16.55 48.03 8.93
CA VAL A 7 16.94 47.11 7.84
C VAL A 7 17.10 45.66 8.31
N PHE A 8 17.31 45.40 9.61
CA PHE A 8 17.62 44.05 10.09
C PHE A 8 16.39 43.16 10.32
N VAL A 9 15.19 43.74 10.44
CA VAL A 9 13.97 42.95 10.68
C VAL A 9 13.33 42.47 9.36
N LEU A 10 13.57 43.18 8.24
CA LEU A 10 13.00 42.80 6.95
C LEU A 10 13.70 41.60 6.28
N LEU A 11 14.93 41.28 6.70
CA LEU A 11 15.71 40.15 6.17
C LEU A 11 15.44 38.81 6.85
N MET A 12 14.67 38.79 7.95
CA MET A 12 14.29 37.52 8.62
C MET A 12 13.00 36.89 8.07
N LEU A 13 12.33 37.53 7.11
CA LEU A 13 11.09 37.02 6.50
C LEU A 13 11.31 36.24 5.19
N THR A 14 12.53 36.17 4.67
CA THR A 14 12.89 35.39 3.47
C THR A 14 13.49 34.03 3.83
N GLY A 15 12.92 33.38 4.83
CA GLY A 15 13.30 32.03 5.27
C GLY A 15 12.22 30.98 5.04
N VAL A 16 11.16 31.29 4.29
CA VAL A 16 10.16 30.29 3.91
C VAL A 16 10.75 29.44 2.79
N LYS A 17 11.66 28.53 3.14
CA LYS A 17 11.83 27.32 2.35
C LYS A 17 10.56 26.50 2.56
N VAL A 18 9.52 26.84 1.80
CA VAL A 18 8.49 25.87 1.44
C VAL A 18 9.27 24.76 0.74
N TRP A 19 9.68 23.74 1.50
CA TRP A 19 9.94 22.44 0.90
C TRP A 19 8.59 22.03 0.36
N ALA A 20 8.31 22.44 -0.88
CA ALA A 20 7.32 21.77 -1.69
C ALA A 20 7.73 20.31 -1.59
N GLN A 21 6.93 19.52 -0.87
CA GLN A 21 7.09 18.08 -0.82
C GLN A 21 7.10 17.65 -2.28
N GLN A 22 8.29 17.36 -2.80
CA GLN A 22 8.42 16.93 -4.19
C GLN A 22 7.50 15.72 -4.32
N PRO A 23 6.65 15.68 -5.35
CA PRO A 23 5.81 14.51 -5.58
C PRO A 23 6.76 13.32 -5.64
N THR A 24 6.65 12.42 -4.67
CA THR A 24 7.51 11.24 -4.55
C THR A 24 7.32 10.43 -5.81
N SER A 25 8.31 10.46 -6.71
CA SER A 25 8.26 9.71 -7.95
C SER A 25 8.19 8.23 -7.62
N ILE A 26 7.32 7.49 -8.31
CA ILE A 26 7.24 6.03 -8.16
C ILE A 26 8.61 5.42 -8.45
N ASP A 27 9.05 4.45 -7.64
CA ASP A 27 10.28 3.68 -7.90
C ASP A 27 10.23 3.13 -9.32
N ALA A 28 11.19 3.52 -10.17
CA ALA A 28 11.21 3.18 -11.59
C ALA A 28 11.16 1.66 -11.84
N ARG A 29 11.61 0.84 -10.88
CA ARG A 29 11.55 -0.62 -10.98
C ARG A 29 10.13 -1.16 -10.95
N LEU A 30 9.19 -0.43 -10.34
CA LEU A 30 7.78 -0.81 -10.27
C LEU A 30 7.06 -0.69 -11.61
N GLN A 31 7.57 0.08 -12.57
CA GLN A 31 6.91 0.30 -13.86
C GLN A 31 6.57 -1.00 -14.59
N GLY A 32 5.36 -1.09 -15.16
CA GLY A 32 4.88 -2.25 -15.89
C GLY A 32 3.76 -3.01 -15.17
N THR A 33 3.43 -4.19 -15.69
CA THR A 33 2.38 -5.05 -15.13
C THR A 33 2.99 -6.16 -14.27
N TRP A 34 2.39 -6.38 -13.11
CA TRP A 34 2.78 -7.40 -12.15
C TRP A 34 1.59 -8.30 -11.84
N HIS A 35 1.82 -9.61 -11.88
CA HIS A 35 0.82 -10.62 -11.52
C HIS A 35 1.24 -11.35 -10.26
N ILE A 36 0.25 -11.60 -9.42
CA ILE A 36 0.48 -12.38 -8.21
C ILE A 36 0.88 -13.80 -8.59
N ARG A 37 2.01 -14.24 -8.05
CA ARG A 37 2.52 -15.60 -8.19
C ARG A 37 2.17 -16.44 -6.97
N SER A 38 2.35 -15.88 -5.78
CA SER A 38 2.03 -16.56 -4.54
C SER A 38 1.71 -15.58 -3.41
N VAL A 39 1.06 -16.09 -2.38
CA VAL A 39 0.83 -15.40 -1.10
C VAL A 39 1.40 -16.25 0.01
N THR A 40 2.32 -15.68 0.79
CA THR A 40 2.73 -16.27 2.08
C THR A 40 1.75 -15.79 3.15
N ALA A 41 1.08 -16.73 3.82
CA ALA A 41 0.16 -16.48 4.91
C ALA A 41 0.75 -17.02 6.23
N THR A 42 0.97 -16.13 7.19
CA THR A 42 1.47 -16.49 8.53
C THR A 42 0.37 -16.27 9.57
N TYR A 43 -0.12 -17.36 10.14
CA TYR A 43 -1.18 -17.40 11.15
C TYR A 43 -0.57 -17.44 12.53
N SER A 44 -1.02 -16.54 13.41
CA SER A 44 -0.56 -16.46 14.80
C SER A 44 -1.74 -16.21 15.74
N HIS A 45 -1.62 -16.73 16.96
CA HIS A 45 -2.58 -16.43 18.01
C HIS A 45 -2.49 -14.94 18.37
N MET A 46 -3.62 -14.23 18.37
CA MET A 46 -3.59 -12.76 18.46
C MET A 46 -3.07 -12.27 19.81
N GLN A 47 -3.35 -12.98 20.90
CA GLN A 47 -2.99 -12.56 22.26
C GLN A 47 -1.55 -12.93 22.64
N THR A 48 -1.09 -14.11 22.23
CA THR A 48 0.23 -14.64 22.63
C THR A 48 1.29 -14.44 21.55
N GLY A 49 0.88 -14.07 20.33
CA GLY A 49 1.78 -14.00 19.18
C GLY A 49 2.30 -15.36 18.71
N ALA A 50 1.88 -16.47 19.34
CA ALA A 50 2.36 -17.80 19.03
C ALA A 50 2.05 -18.14 17.57
N LEU A 51 3.08 -18.56 16.81
CA LEU A 51 2.92 -19.03 15.45
C LEU A 51 2.07 -20.30 15.47
N LEU A 52 0.95 -20.28 14.73
CA LEU A 52 0.07 -21.43 14.58
C LEU A 52 0.40 -22.18 13.29
N GLN A 53 0.59 -21.43 12.20
CA GLN A 53 0.84 -22.01 10.89
C GLN A 53 1.51 -20.97 9.98
N GLN A 54 2.34 -21.42 9.05
CA GLN A 54 2.74 -20.65 7.89
C GLN A 54 2.50 -21.48 6.63
N LYS A 55 1.91 -20.87 5.60
CA LYS A 55 1.61 -21.54 4.34
C LYS A 55 1.86 -20.62 3.17
N GLU A 56 2.45 -21.15 2.11
CA GLU A 56 2.50 -20.50 0.80
C GLU A 56 1.33 -20.99 -0.06
N ILE A 57 0.67 -20.05 -0.74
CA ILE A 57 -0.52 -20.29 -1.55
C ILE A 57 -0.23 -19.81 -2.97
N THR A 58 -0.18 -20.73 -3.92
CA THR A 58 0.23 -20.49 -5.31
C THR A 58 -0.91 -20.64 -6.31
N ALA A 59 -1.92 -21.47 -6.02
CA ALA A 59 -3.05 -21.69 -6.92
C ALA A 59 -3.94 -20.44 -6.97
N SER A 60 -4.17 -19.89 -8.18
CA SER A 60 -4.96 -18.67 -8.40
C SER A 60 -6.33 -18.73 -7.71
N ASP A 61 -7.08 -19.83 -7.89
CA ASP A 61 -8.41 -20.01 -7.26
C ASP A 61 -8.35 -20.00 -5.72
N SER A 62 -7.25 -20.45 -5.14
CA SER A 62 -7.05 -20.42 -3.69
C SER A 62 -6.71 -19.02 -3.21
N ILE A 63 -5.86 -18.28 -3.94
CA ILE A 63 -5.52 -16.89 -3.64
C ILE A 63 -6.77 -16.01 -3.69
N GLN A 64 -7.64 -16.22 -4.67
CA GLN A 64 -8.88 -15.45 -4.84
C GLN A 64 -9.90 -15.62 -3.71
N ARG A 65 -9.80 -16.71 -2.93
CA ARG A 65 -10.66 -16.99 -1.77
C ARG A 65 -10.11 -16.44 -0.46
N LEU A 66 -8.91 -15.87 -0.48
CA LEU A 66 -8.32 -15.28 0.71
C LEU A 66 -9.05 -13.99 1.08
N SER A 67 -9.36 -13.84 2.37
CA SER A 67 -9.97 -12.62 2.88
C SER A 67 -9.01 -11.44 2.80
N GLY A 68 -9.58 -10.25 2.61
CA GLY A 68 -8.87 -8.98 2.65
C GLY A 68 -8.42 -8.45 1.30
N SER A 69 -7.58 -7.43 1.35
CA SER A 69 -7.29 -6.62 0.17
C SER A 69 -6.19 -7.20 -0.73
N ILE A 70 -6.25 -8.47 -1.09
CA ILE A 70 -5.24 -9.11 -1.95
C ILE A 70 -5.47 -8.71 -3.41
N PHE A 71 -4.47 -8.05 -4.00
CA PHE A 71 -4.50 -7.63 -5.41
C PHE A 71 -3.85 -8.71 -6.28
N LEU A 72 -4.58 -9.19 -7.29
CA LEU A 72 -4.07 -10.20 -8.22
C LEU A 72 -3.15 -9.59 -9.28
N ARG A 73 -3.39 -8.31 -9.62
CA ARG A 73 -2.64 -7.57 -10.62
C ARG A 73 -2.38 -6.16 -10.15
N LEU A 74 -1.16 -5.70 -10.34
CA LEU A 74 -0.73 -4.31 -10.19
C LEU A 74 -0.25 -3.81 -11.55
N GLU A 75 -0.62 -2.61 -11.94
CA GLU A 75 -0.20 -2.00 -13.19
C GLU A 75 0.26 -0.57 -12.91
N PHE A 76 1.56 -0.35 -13.08
CA PHE A 76 2.22 0.93 -12.85
C PHE A 76 2.52 1.60 -14.20
N ALA A 77 1.99 2.80 -14.40
CA ALA A 77 2.20 3.62 -15.59
C ALA A 77 2.52 5.06 -15.17
N GLY A 78 3.80 5.44 -15.26
CA GLY A 78 4.26 6.75 -14.82
C GLY A 78 4.08 6.93 -13.31
N ASN A 79 3.30 7.93 -12.91
CA ASN A 79 2.99 8.21 -11.50
C ASN A 79 1.66 7.60 -11.04
N GLU A 80 1.00 6.85 -11.90
CA GLU A 80 -0.26 6.18 -11.60
C GLU A 80 -0.03 4.68 -11.45
N CYS A 81 -0.81 4.08 -10.58
CA CYS A 81 -0.92 2.65 -10.52
C CYS A 81 -2.37 2.25 -10.32
N THR A 82 -2.75 1.14 -10.95
CA THR A 82 -4.03 0.49 -10.70
C THR A 82 -3.81 -0.89 -10.08
N ALA A 83 -4.65 -1.25 -9.12
CA ALA A 83 -4.64 -2.57 -8.51
C ALA A 83 -6.03 -3.22 -8.63
N LYS A 84 -6.04 -4.51 -8.97
CA LYS A 84 -7.27 -5.29 -9.20
C LYS A 84 -7.33 -6.47 -8.24
N GLN A 85 -8.46 -6.65 -7.59
CA GLN A 85 -8.75 -7.80 -6.71
C GLN A 85 -9.53 -8.88 -7.45
N ALA A 86 -9.56 -10.08 -6.89
CA ALA A 86 -10.45 -11.15 -7.34
C ALA A 86 -11.92 -10.74 -7.22
N TYR A 87 -12.71 -10.98 -8.27
CA TYR A 87 -14.17 -10.78 -8.30
C TYR A 87 -14.67 -9.37 -7.95
N SER A 88 -13.79 -8.38 -7.79
CA SER A 88 -14.15 -7.00 -7.47
C SER A 88 -14.20 -6.17 -8.75
N ARG A 89 -15.26 -5.38 -8.90
CA ARG A 89 -15.31 -4.29 -9.88
C ARG A 89 -14.54 -3.05 -9.41
N GLN A 90 -14.01 -3.06 -8.19
CA GLN A 90 -13.30 -1.93 -7.61
C GLN A 90 -11.86 -1.88 -8.16
N THR A 91 -11.55 -0.77 -8.81
CA THR A 91 -10.18 -0.40 -9.12
C THR A 91 -9.62 0.39 -7.95
N TRP A 92 -8.39 0.08 -7.55
CA TRP A 92 -7.67 0.86 -6.56
C TRP A 92 -6.60 1.67 -7.27
N SER A 93 -6.44 2.94 -6.92
CA SER A 93 -5.23 3.67 -7.28
C SER A 93 -4.13 3.31 -6.29
N CYS A 94 -2.90 3.19 -6.76
CA CYS A 94 -1.75 3.03 -5.88
C CYS A 94 -0.65 4.04 -6.17
N ALA A 95 0.11 4.43 -5.15
CA ALA A 95 1.26 5.31 -5.28
C ALA A 95 2.38 4.83 -4.37
N SER A 96 3.64 5.00 -4.79
CA SER A 96 4.79 4.80 -3.89
C SER A 96 5.00 6.09 -3.10
N ARG A 97 4.38 6.21 -1.91
CA ARG A 97 4.76 7.26 -0.96
C ARG A 97 6.01 6.79 -0.26
N ASP A 98 7.13 7.40 -0.62
CA ASP A 98 8.47 7.02 -0.15
C ASP A 98 8.92 5.66 -0.72
N THR A 99 10.22 5.50 -0.95
CA THR A 99 10.77 4.23 -1.44
C THR A 99 10.44 3.12 -0.45
N GLY A 100 9.74 2.07 -0.89
CA GLY A 100 9.45 0.91 -0.06
C GLY A 100 8.06 0.84 0.57
N VAL A 101 7.12 1.75 0.28
CA VAL A 101 5.69 1.61 0.66
C VAL A 101 4.76 1.86 -0.52
N LEU A 102 3.84 0.93 -0.78
CA LEU A 102 2.70 1.10 -1.68
C LEU A 102 1.48 1.58 -0.88
N GLU A 103 0.94 2.74 -1.24
CA GLU A 103 -0.29 3.29 -0.69
C GLU A 103 -1.45 3.05 -1.68
N PHE A 104 -2.42 2.21 -1.31
CA PHE A 104 -3.61 1.90 -2.10
C PHE A 104 -4.82 2.71 -1.63
N LYS A 105 -5.53 3.34 -2.56
CA LYS A 105 -6.78 4.08 -2.35
C LYS A 105 -7.85 3.51 -3.24
N GLN A 106 -9.03 3.28 -2.68
CA GLN A 106 -10.15 2.82 -3.46
C GLN A 106 -10.62 3.94 -4.40
N LEU A 107 -10.75 3.67 -5.69
CA LEU A 107 -11.36 4.62 -6.61
C LEU A 107 -12.89 4.52 -6.51
N PRO A 108 -13.62 5.64 -6.57
CA PRO A 108 -15.07 5.62 -6.54
C PRO A 108 -15.64 4.87 -7.75
N LEU A 109 -16.68 4.07 -7.50
CA LEU A 109 -17.44 3.40 -8.55
C LEU A 109 -18.50 4.40 -9.08
N GLY A 110 -18.25 5.00 -10.24
CA GLY A 110 -19.22 5.86 -10.94
C GLY A 110 -18.97 7.37 -10.82
N PRO A 111 -19.71 8.19 -11.60
CA PRO A 111 -19.42 9.62 -11.80
C PRO A 111 -19.80 10.56 -10.64
N GLU A 112 -20.37 10.07 -9.52
CA GLU A 112 -20.79 10.94 -8.42
C GLU A 112 -20.44 10.34 -7.07
N LYS A 113 -19.39 10.86 -6.42
CA LYS A 113 -19.37 10.98 -4.96
C LYS A 113 -18.84 12.35 -4.56
N MET A 114 -19.64 13.04 -3.75
CA MET A 114 -19.30 14.33 -3.17
C MET A 114 -17.98 14.22 -2.37
N PRO A 115 -17.17 15.29 -2.30
CA PRO A 115 -15.85 15.29 -1.66
C PRO A 115 -15.81 14.86 -0.17
N ASN A 116 -16.96 14.75 0.49
CA ASN A 116 -17.09 14.52 1.93
C ASN A 116 -17.89 13.25 2.28
N ASP A 117 -17.86 12.20 1.44
CA ASP A 117 -18.47 10.93 1.84
C ASP A 117 -17.67 10.29 3.01
N PRO A 118 -18.25 10.17 4.22
CA PRO A 118 -17.58 9.61 5.39
C PRO A 118 -17.22 8.12 5.25
N GLN A 119 -17.58 7.46 4.13
CA GLN A 119 -17.24 6.06 3.86
C GLN A 119 -15.91 5.85 3.12
N GLN A 120 -15.09 6.87 2.85
CA GLN A 120 -13.76 6.63 2.29
C GLN A 120 -12.89 5.86 3.29
N GLN A 121 -12.66 4.58 3.01
CA GLN A 121 -11.74 3.77 3.79
C GLN A 121 -10.36 4.43 3.78
N PRO A 122 -9.63 4.42 4.92
CA PRO A 122 -8.27 4.93 4.95
C PRO A 122 -7.41 4.17 3.93
N PRO A 123 -6.40 4.83 3.33
CA PRO A 123 -5.53 4.18 2.38
C PRO A 123 -4.82 2.97 3.02
N LEU A 124 -4.75 1.87 2.28
CA LEU A 124 -4.00 0.70 2.70
C LEU A 124 -2.53 0.94 2.40
N ARG A 125 -1.64 0.65 3.35
CA ARG A 125 -0.21 0.84 3.17
C ARG A 125 0.52 -0.48 3.31
N TRP A 126 1.18 -0.90 2.24
CA TRP A 126 1.95 -2.14 2.22
C TRP A 126 3.42 -1.81 2.02
N PRO A 127 4.32 -2.23 2.93
CA PRO A 127 5.73 -2.16 2.62
C PRO A 127 6.02 -3.05 1.41
N TYR A 128 7.02 -2.71 0.61
CA TYR A 128 7.44 -3.56 -0.50
C TYR A 128 8.96 -3.62 -0.62
N ARG A 129 9.43 -4.68 -1.27
CA ARG A 129 10.83 -4.88 -1.62
C ARG A 129 10.96 -5.69 -2.90
N PHE A 130 12.07 -5.51 -3.58
CA PHE A 130 12.49 -6.41 -4.65
C PHE A 130 13.45 -7.46 -4.10
N ASP A 131 13.30 -8.71 -4.53
CA ASP A 131 14.29 -9.74 -4.26
C ASP A 131 15.46 -9.66 -5.26
N GLN A 132 16.43 -10.57 -5.10
CA GLN A 132 17.62 -10.64 -5.97
C GLN A 132 17.29 -10.98 -7.43
N THR A 133 16.12 -11.55 -7.69
CA THR A 133 15.64 -11.91 -9.04
C THR A 133 14.79 -10.81 -9.67
N GLY A 134 14.57 -9.70 -8.96
CA GLY A 134 13.71 -8.61 -9.40
C GLY A 134 12.22 -8.85 -9.18
N GLN A 135 11.82 -9.91 -8.45
CA GLN A 135 10.42 -10.13 -8.09
C GLN A 135 10.00 -9.16 -6.98
N LEU A 136 8.76 -8.69 -7.06
CA LEU A 136 8.19 -7.75 -6.10
C LEU A 136 7.53 -8.53 -4.97
N THR A 137 7.90 -8.26 -3.73
CA THR A 137 7.15 -8.68 -2.55
C THR A 137 6.48 -7.46 -1.93
N ALA A 138 5.16 -7.49 -1.78
CA ALA A 138 4.39 -6.46 -1.09
C ALA A 138 3.70 -7.04 0.15
N GLY A 139 3.75 -6.30 1.25
CA GLY A 139 3.44 -6.77 2.60
C GLY A 139 4.69 -6.90 3.47
N PRO A 140 4.55 -7.35 4.72
CA PRO A 140 3.34 -7.96 5.26
C PRO A 140 2.22 -6.95 5.57
N PHE A 141 0.97 -7.36 5.42
CA PHE A 141 -0.20 -6.66 5.96
C PHE A 141 -1.06 -7.61 6.80
N THR A 142 -1.79 -7.05 7.76
CA THR A 142 -2.45 -7.83 8.81
C THR A 142 -3.96 -7.90 8.62
N ILE A 143 -4.53 -9.06 8.88
CA ILE A 143 -5.99 -9.26 9.04
C ILE A 143 -6.24 -10.03 10.33
N GLY A 144 -7.25 -9.58 11.09
CA GLY A 144 -7.78 -10.32 12.23
C GLY A 144 -9.07 -11.05 11.87
N TYR A 145 -9.24 -12.28 12.36
CA TYR A 145 -10.51 -13.01 12.29
C TYR A 145 -10.65 -13.97 13.47
N MET A 146 -11.86 -14.49 13.67
CA MET A 146 -12.14 -15.53 14.67
C MET A 146 -12.06 -16.90 13.99
N ASP A 147 -11.26 -17.81 14.53
CA ASP A 147 -11.22 -19.19 14.01
C ASP A 147 -12.50 -19.97 14.33
N ALA A 148 -12.59 -21.20 13.82
CA ALA A 148 -13.76 -22.06 14.04
C ALA A 148 -14.01 -22.41 15.52
N SER A 149 -13.01 -22.27 16.38
CA SER A 149 -13.12 -22.46 17.84
C SER A 149 -13.45 -21.17 18.60
N GLY A 150 -13.68 -20.06 17.89
CA GLY A 150 -13.96 -18.76 18.47
C GLY A 150 -12.73 -18.07 19.06
N LYS A 151 -11.51 -18.46 18.67
CA LYS A 151 -10.28 -17.82 19.14
C LYS A 151 -9.82 -16.74 18.16
N PRO A 152 -9.36 -15.57 18.64
CA PRO A 152 -8.86 -14.52 17.78
C PRO A 152 -7.52 -14.90 17.16
N VAL A 153 -7.47 -14.93 15.83
CA VAL A 153 -6.29 -15.25 15.03
C VAL A 153 -5.89 -14.03 14.21
N LYS A 154 -4.58 -13.80 14.14
CA LYS A 154 -3.94 -12.80 13.30
C LYS A 154 -3.30 -13.48 12.10
N VAL A 155 -3.59 -13.00 10.90
CA VAL A 155 -2.92 -13.43 9.65
C VAL A 155 -2.08 -12.28 9.12
N LEU A 156 -0.83 -12.59 8.79
CA LEU A 156 0.05 -11.71 8.03
C LEU A 156 0.14 -12.26 6.60
N TYR A 157 -0.24 -11.44 5.62
CA TYR A 157 -0.09 -11.77 4.21
C TYR A 157 1.08 -11.01 3.61
N SER A 158 1.92 -11.72 2.86
CA SER A 158 2.93 -11.17 1.95
C SER A 158 2.63 -11.68 0.55
N CYS A 159 2.37 -10.77 -0.39
CA CYS A 159 2.10 -11.09 -1.79
C CYS A 159 3.39 -11.03 -2.59
N HIS A 160 3.65 -12.07 -3.38
CA HIS A 160 4.81 -12.18 -4.26
C HIS A 160 4.33 -12.07 -5.71
N TYR A 161 4.92 -11.13 -6.45
CA TYR A 161 4.54 -10.82 -7.82
C TYR A 161 5.70 -11.06 -8.78
N ILE A 162 5.33 -11.52 -9.97
CA ILE A 162 6.21 -11.57 -11.14
C ILE A 162 5.79 -10.49 -12.12
N LYS A 163 6.77 -9.96 -12.83
CA LYS A 163 6.54 -8.99 -13.90
C LYS A 163 6.16 -9.72 -15.19
N ASP A 164 5.24 -9.15 -15.96
CA ASP A 164 5.00 -9.54 -17.36
C ASP A 164 6.24 -9.29 -18.25
#